data_AF-A0A9N7Q9H4-F1
#
_entry.id   AF-A0A9N7Q9H4-F1
#
_cell.length_a   1.000
_cell.length_b   1.000
_cell.length_c   1.000
_cell.angle_alpha   90.00
_cell.angle_beta   90.00
_cell.angle_gamma   90.00
#
_symmetry.space_group_name_H-M   'P 1'
#
loop_
_entity.id
_entity.type
_entity.pdbx_description
1 polymer ?
#
loop_
_entity_poly.entity_id
_entity_poly.type
_entity_poly.pdbx_seq_one_letter_code
_entity_poly.pdbx_strand_id
1 'polypeptide(L)'
;MNNVILTPAIVAALVSDCLGTVKVLGIVGRCRTGKTLSLKQWTEETRAQDGLRVAYADSQTLLMSEKVEVDFEGKVRGATVGHYPMFDFNGADIVVVDEPLQNRELVERLFAHVDPSGGAFMHRLMVLPLQTEDSIERFGIPRSAVRLYSVAGLPL
;
A
#
# COMPACT_ATOMS: atom_id res chain seq x y z
N MET A 1 -15.73 -19.89 -13.16
CA MET A 1 -15.21 -19.03 -12.08
C MET A 1 -14.87 -17.70 -12.71
N ASN A 2 -15.69 -16.67 -12.52
CA ASN A 2 -15.35 -15.32 -12.98
C ASN A 2 -14.13 -14.87 -12.17
N ASN A 3 -12.99 -14.72 -12.84
CA ASN A 3 -11.83 -14.07 -12.22
C ASN A 3 -12.22 -12.62 -11.98
N VAL A 4 -12.65 -12.29 -10.76
CA VAL A 4 -12.91 -10.90 -10.39
C VAL A 4 -11.57 -10.17 -10.38
N ILE A 5 -11.46 -9.15 -11.23
CA ILE A 5 -10.27 -8.32 -11.38
C ILE A 5 -10.47 -7.10 -10.49
N LEU A 6 -9.43 -6.75 -9.72
CA LEU A 6 -9.45 -5.52 -8.93
C LEU A 6 -9.57 -4.32 -9.88
N THR A 7 -10.34 -3.30 -9.50
CA THR A 7 -10.47 -2.06 -10.28
C THR A 7 -10.13 -0.86 -9.41
N PRO A 8 -9.74 0.29 -9.99
CA PRO A 8 -9.48 1.53 -9.22
C PRO A 8 -10.68 1.95 -8.36
N ALA A 9 -11.90 1.76 -8.85
CA ALA A 9 -13.13 2.05 -8.11
C ALA A 9 -13.29 1.16 -6.86
N ILE A 10 -12.94 -0.13 -6.96
CA ILE A 10 -12.93 -1.03 -5.79
C ILE A 10 -11.86 -0.57 -4.80
N VAL A 11 -10.66 -0.23 -5.27
CA VAL A 11 -9.59 0.29 -4.40
C VAL A 11 -10.05 1.53 -3.63
N ALA A 12 -10.68 2.49 -4.31
CA ALA A 12 -11.20 3.71 -3.69
C ALA A 12 -12.22 3.40 -2.58
N ALA A 13 -13.15 2.46 -2.82
CA ALA A 13 -14.12 2.04 -1.82
C ALA A 13 -13.47 1.37 -0.59
N LEU A 14 -12.49 0.49 -0.81
CA LEU A 14 -11.76 -0.18 0.27
C LEU A 14 -10.94 0.80 1.11
N VAL A 15 -10.26 1.74 0.44
CA VAL A 15 -9.50 2.81 1.10
C VAL A 15 -10.45 3.68 1.94
N SER A 16 -11.60 4.07 1.39
CA SER A 16 -12.58 4.87 2.12
C SER A 16 -13.13 4.17 3.37
N ASP A 17 -13.30 2.85 3.35
CA ASP A 17 -13.72 2.08 4.53
C ASP A 17 -12.62 2.03 5.61
N CYS A 18 -11.36 1.98 5.19
CA CYS A 18 -10.22 1.76 6.09
C CYS A 18 -9.59 3.03 6.63
N LEU A 19 -9.61 4.13 5.86
CA LEU A 19 -8.94 5.38 6.20
C LEU A 19 -9.49 5.97 7.49
N GLY A 20 -8.60 6.18 8.47
CA GLY A 20 -8.98 6.68 9.80
C GLY A 20 -9.56 5.62 10.74
N THR A 21 -9.73 4.38 10.29
CA THR A 21 -10.30 3.28 11.06
C THR A 21 -9.26 2.23 11.46
N VAL A 22 -8.41 1.81 10.50
CA VAL A 22 -7.36 0.81 10.70
C VAL A 22 -6.02 1.33 10.21
N LYS A 23 -4.92 0.75 10.69
CA LYS A 23 -3.59 1.11 10.21
C LYS A 23 -3.33 0.53 8.82
N VAL A 24 -3.78 -0.69 8.58
CA VAL A 24 -3.39 -1.44 7.37
C VAL A 24 -4.61 -1.97 6.65
N LEU A 25 -4.69 -1.66 5.35
CA LEU A 25 -5.55 -2.32 4.39
C LEU A 25 -4.72 -3.36 3.64
N GLY A 26 -5.01 -4.64 3.84
CA GLY A 26 -4.40 -5.72 3.04
C GLY A 26 -5.36 -6.19 1.94
N ILE A 27 -4.92 -6.13 0.68
CA ILE A 27 -5.68 -6.60 -0.49
C ILE A 27 -5.09 -7.92 -0.97
N VAL A 28 -5.77 -9.02 -0.67
CA VAL A 28 -5.30 -10.38 -0.91
C VAL A 28 -5.80 -10.89 -2.27
N GLY A 29 -4.87 -11.38 -3.08
CA GLY A 29 -5.20 -12.17 -4.26
C GLY A 29 -3.96 -12.69 -4.95
N ARG A 30 -4.11 -13.72 -5.77
CA ARG A 30 -2.98 -14.33 -6.50
C ARG A 30 -2.33 -13.35 -7.49
N CYS A 31 -1.18 -13.73 -8.05
CA CYS A 31 -0.59 -13.01 -9.18
C CYS A 31 -1.60 -12.86 -10.32
N ARG A 32 -1.51 -11.75 -11.07
CA ARG A 32 -2.36 -11.42 -12.24
C ARG A 32 -3.83 -11.10 -11.93
N THR A 33 -4.16 -10.76 -10.67
CA THR A 33 -5.51 -10.29 -10.30
C THR A 33 -5.72 -8.77 -10.47
N GLY A 34 -4.76 -8.07 -11.08
CA GLY A 34 -4.84 -6.63 -11.34
C GLY A 34 -4.32 -5.72 -10.21
N LYS A 35 -3.95 -6.25 -9.03
CA LYS A 35 -3.58 -5.44 -7.84
C LYS A 35 -2.67 -4.23 -8.15
N THR A 36 -1.48 -4.48 -8.69
CA THR A 36 -0.50 -3.42 -9.01
C THR A 36 -1.05 -2.41 -10.00
N LEU A 37 -1.69 -2.87 -11.09
CA LEU A 37 -2.25 -1.98 -12.11
C LEU A 37 -3.34 -1.08 -11.54
N SER A 38 -4.29 -1.65 -10.79
CA SER A 38 -5.41 -0.90 -10.22
C SER A 38 -4.94 0.08 -9.15
N LEU A 39 -3.96 -0.30 -8.32
CA LEU A 39 -3.40 0.60 -7.30
C LEU A 39 -2.63 1.76 -7.94
N LYS A 40 -1.84 1.53 -8.99
CA LYS A 40 -1.14 2.61 -9.72
C LYS A 40 -2.13 3.57 -10.37
N GLN A 41 -3.12 3.05 -11.11
CA GLN A 41 -4.17 3.85 -11.74
C GLN A 41 -4.95 4.67 -10.70
N TRP A 42 -5.36 4.04 -9.59
CA TRP A 42 -6.03 4.73 -8.50
C TRP A 42 -5.17 5.84 -7.87
N THR A 43 -3.88 5.61 -7.67
CA THR A 43 -2.95 6.65 -7.17
C THR A 43 -2.87 7.84 -8.12
N GLU A 44 -2.80 7.60 -9.44
CA GLU A 44 -2.78 8.65 -10.47
C GLU A 44 -4.09 9.44 -10.50
N GLU A 45 -5.23 8.75 -10.49
CA GLU A 45 -6.56 9.36 -10.46
C GLU A 45 -6.78 10.19 -9.18
N THR A 46 -6.34 9.66 -8.03
CA THR A 46 -6.45 10.33 -6.73
C THR A 46 -5.56 11.56 -6.68
N ARG A 47 -4.36 11.51 -7.26
CA ARG A 47 -3.47 12.68 -7.37
C ARG A 47 -4.10 13.82 -8.16
N ALA A 48 -4.87 13.50 -9.20
CA ALA A 48 -5.54 14.51 -10.02
C ALA A 48 -6.70 15.21 -9.28
N GLN A 49 -7.16 14.65 -8.16
CA GLN A 49 -8.22 15.19 -7.33
C GLN A 49 -7.58 15.79 -6.06
N ASP A 50 -7.86 17.05 -5.74
CA ASP A 50 -7.16 17.84 -4.72
C ASP A 50 -7.51 17.43 -3.27
N GLY A 51 -7.42 16.13 -2.96
CA GLY A 51 -7.97 15.50 -1.75
C GLY A 51 -6.94 14.72 -0.95
N LEU A 52 -6.60 13.50 -1.39
CA LEU A 52 -5.74 12.58 -0.64
C LEU A 52 -4.33 12.55 -1.22
N ARG A 53 -3.32 12.72 -0.37
CA ARG A 53 -1.92 12.63 -0.78
C ARG A 53 -1.45 11.18 -0.67
N VAL A 54 -1.41 10.50 -1.81
CA VAL A 54 -1.02 9.08 -1.88
C VAL A 54 0.42 8.98 -2.39
N ALA A 55 1.24 8.21 -1.67
CA ALA A 55 2.56 7.80 -2.12
C ALA A 55 2.56 6.30 -2.45
N TYR A 56 3.37 5.91 -3.44
CA TYR A 56 3.48 4.54 -3.90
C TYR A 56 4.95 4.10 -3.86
N ALA A 57 5.25 3.06 -3.09
CA ALA A 57 6.52 2.33 -3.16
C ALA A 57 6.35 1.06 -4.01
N ASP A 58 7.04 1.03 -5.13
CA ASP A 58 7.16 -0.13 -6.00
C ASP A 58 8.49 -0.84 -5.74
N SER A 59 8.43 -1.99 -5.06
CA SER A 59 9.60 -2.83 -4.82
C SER A 59 9.72 -3.95 -5.86
N GLN A 60 8.84 -4.02 -6.87
CA GLN A 60 9.02 -4.93 -8.02
C GLN A 60 10.23 -4.53 -8.87
N THR A 61 10.63 -3.26 -8.81
CA THR A 61 11.85 -2.77 -9.45
C THR A 61 13.09 -3.48 -8.94
N LEU A 62 13.07 -4.05 -7.73
CA LEU A 62 14.19 -4.82 -7.17
C LEU A 62 14.52 -6.10 -7.94
N LEU A 63 13.62 -6.56 -8.81
CA LEU A 63 13.91 -7.66 -9.73
C LEU A 63 14.87 -7.23 -10.85
N MET A 64 14.97 -5.93 -11.14
CA MET A 64 15.67 -5.36 -12.30
C MET A 64 16.61 -4.19 -11.93
N SER A 65 16.63 -3.75 -10.68
CA SER A 65 17.33 -2.57 -10.16
C SER A 65 17.74 -2.79 -8.71
N GLU A 66 18.74 -2.05 -8.23
CA GLU A 66 19.17 -2.06 -6.83
C GLU A 66 18.38 -1.05 -5.95
N LYS A 67 17.31 -0.45 -6.50
CA LYS A 67 16.51 0.59 -5.82
C LYS A 67 15.02 0.31 -5.90
N VAL A 68 14.32 0.64 -4.82
CA VAL A 68 12.85 0.73 -4.75
C VAL A 68 12.43 2.05 -5.38
N GLU A 69 11.43 2.04 -6.26
CA GLU A 69 10.86 3.29 -6.78
C GLU A 69 9.80 3.82 -5.84
N VAL A 70 9.94 5.07 -5.40
CA VAL A 70 8.92 5.79 -4.65
C VAL A 70 8.38 6.91 -5.50
N ASP A 71 7.09 6.84 -5.82
CA ASP A 71 6.34 7.90 -6.49
C ASP A 71 5.50 8.67 -5.47
N PHE A 72 5.78 9.96 -5.34
CA PHE A 72 4.97 10.90 -4.57
C PHE A 72 4.87 12.23 -5.31
N GLU A 73 3.66 12.76 -5.46
CA GLU A 73 3.37 14.02 -6.18
C GLU A 73 3.96 14.09 -7.60
N GLY A 74 4.02 12.94 -8.30
CA GLY A 74 4.54 12.86 -9.67
C GLY A 74 6.08 12.90 -9.74
N LYS A 75 6.76 12.82 -8.61
CA LYS A 75 8.21 12.69 -8.53
C LYS A 75 8.54 11.25 -8.17
N VAL A 76 9.21 10.57 -9.10
CA VAL A 76 9.76 9.23 -8.86
C VAL A 76 11.19 9.38 -8.34
N ARG A 77 11.48 8.75 -7.20
CA ARG A 77 12.80 8.71 -6.57
C ARG A 77 13.20 7.27 -6.28
N GLY A 78 14.50 6.99 -6.36
CA GLY A 78 15.04 5.69 -5.99
C GLY A 78 15.43 5.66 -4.51
N ALA A 79 14.84 4.76 -3.73
CA ALA A 79 15.17 4.50 -2.34
C ALA A 79 16.03 3.23 -2.20
N THR A 80 16.94 3.24 -1.22
CA THR A 80 17.76 2.07 -0.88
C THR A 80 16.88 0.95 -0.32
N VAL A 81 17.16 -0.28 -0.73
CA VAL A 81 16.45 -1.48 -0.25
C VAL A 81 16.48 -1.58 1.28
N GLY A 82 15.34 -1.87 1.90
CA GLY A 82 15.21 -2.04 3.35
C GLY A 82 15.25 -0.75 4.18
N HIS A 83 15.50 0.41 3.56
CA HIS A 83 15.35 1.70 4.22
C HIS A 83 13.93 2.22 4.06
N TYR A 84 13.37 2.78 5.13
CA TYR A 84 12.16 3.58 5.04
C TYR A 84 12.55 4.99 4.55
N PRO A 85 12.13 5.39 3.33
CA PRO A 85 12.45 6.69 2.78
C PRO A 85 11.50 7.76 3.37
N MET A 86 11.66 8.05 4.65
CA MET A 86 10.82 8.98 5.43
C MET A 86 10.63 10.33 4.73
N PHE A 87 11.68 10.86 4.11
CA PHE A 87 11.62 12.14 3.40
C PHE A 87 10.80 12.07 2.10
N ASP A 88 10.78 10.92 1.44
CA ASP A 88 10.05 10.74 0.19
C ASP A 88 8.56 10.49 0.44
N PHE A 89 8.21 10.03 1.65
CA PHE A 89 6.83 9.86 2.10
C PHE A 89 6.26 11.05 2.89
N ASN A 90 7.07 12.07 3.18
CA ASN A 90 6.67 13.14 4.08
C ASN A 90 5.42 13.89 3.57
N GLY A 91 4.37 13.88 4.38
CA GLY A 91 3.09 14.53 4.09
C GLY A 91 2.11 13.68 3.25
N ALA A 92 2.44 12.42 2.95
CA ALA A 92 1.47 11.48 2.39
C ALA A 92 0.47 11.03 3.47
N ASP A 93 -0.83 11.10 3.15
CA ASP A 93 -1.90 10.53 3.96
C ASP A 93 -1.89 9.00 3.89
N ILE A 94 -1.60 8.47 2.70
CA ILE A 94 -1.69 7.04 2.40
C ILE A 94 -0.39 6.59 1.74
N VAL A 95 0.12 5.45 2.19
CA VAL A 95 1.29 4.79 1.57
C VAL A 95 0.90 3.44 1.02
N VAL A 96 1.07 3.24 -0.28
CA VAL A 96 0.93 1.93 -0.95
C VAL A 96 2.31 1.29 -1.00
N VAL A 97 2.43 0.05 -0.54
CA VAL A 97 3.71 -0.66 -0.45
C VAL A 97 3.60 -1.97 -1.20
N ASP A 98 3.93 -1.94 -2.50
CA ASP A 98 3.93 -3.13 -3.37
C ASP A 98 5.27 -3.86 -3.19
N GLU A 99 5.33 -4.70 -2.15
CA GLU A 99 6.52 -5.42 -1.71
C GLU A 99 6.39 -6.93 -2.02
N PRO A 100 6.79 -7.39 -3.23
CA PRO A 100 6.66 -8.78 -3.62
C PRO A 100 7.64 -9.71 -2.90
N LEU A 101 8.74 -9.18 -2.33
CA LEU A 101 9.81 -9.96 -1.70
C LEU A 101 9.54 -10.23 -0.22
N GLN A 102 8.42 -9.74 0.32
CA GLN A 102 8.06 -9.87 1.74
C GLN A 102 9.12 -9.30 2.69
N ASN A 103 9.69 -8.13 2.34
CA ASN A 103 10.65 -7.44 3.18
C ASN A 103 10.01 -6.93 4.49
N ARG A 104 10.16 -7.72 5.55
CA ARG A 104 9.63 -7.42 6.88
C ARG A 104 10.13 -6.10 7.45
N GLU A 105 11.42 -5.82 7.36
CA GLU A 105 12.04 -4.64 7.98
C GLU A 105 11.49 -3.33 7.39
N LEU A 106 11.30 -3.29 6.07
CA LEU A 106 10.67 -2.15 5.40
C LEU A 106 9.24 -1.93 5.90
N VAL A 107 8.44 -2.99 5.91
CA VAL A 107 7.03 -2.92 6.30
C VAL A 107 6.85 -2.58 7.78
N GLU A 108 7.69 -3.10 8.67
CA GLU A 108 7.67 -2.76 10.11
C GLU A 108 8.01 -1.29 10.36
N ARG A 109 9.01 -0.75 9.65
CA ARG A 109 9.38 0.68 9.75
C ARG A 109 8.28 1.59 9.23
N LEU A 110 7.67 1.24 8.10
CA LEU A 110 6.50 1.95 7.57
C LEU A 110 5.33 1.91 8.56
N PHE A 111 5.03 0.73 9.09
CA PHE A 111 3.95 0.52 10.06
C PHE A 111 4.11 1.38 11.32
N ALA A 112 5.34 1.59 11.80
CA ALA A 112 5.61 2.46 12.95
C ALA A 112 5.22 3.93 12.71
N HIS A 113 5.12 4.35 11.45
CA HIS A 113 4.69 5.69 11.04
C HIS A 113 3.25 5.75 10.55
N VAL A 114 2.45 4.72 10.84
CA VAL A 114 1.01 4.70 10.52
C VAL A 114 0.19 4.84 11.80
N ASP A 115 -0.65 5.87 11.82
CA ASP A 115 -1.65 6.12 12.85
C ASP A 115 -2.94 6.62 12.17
N PRO A 116 -4.09 5.91 12.29
CA PRO A 116 -5.33 6.31 11.63
C PRO A 116 -5.81 7.70 12.06
N SER A 117 -5.49 8.07 13.31
CA SER A 117 -5.78 9.37 13.92
C SER A 117 -4.60 10.36 13.85
N GLY A 118 -3.52 9.94 13.19
CA GLY A 118 -2.28 10.70 13.10
C GLY A 118 -2.44 12.03 12.36
N GLY A 119 -1.68 13.04 12.83
CA GLY A 119 -1.57 14.34 12.18
C GLY A 119 -0.55 14.36 11.04
N ALA A 120 -0.11 15.55 10.62
CA ALA A 120 0.73 15.81 9.44
C ALA A 120 2.08 15.05 9.35
N PHE A 121 2.50 14.36 10.41
CA PHE A 121 3.77 13.61 10.48
C PHE A 121 3.60 12.09 10.44
N MET A 122 2.35 11.60 10.35
CA MET A 122 2.03 10.17 10.31
C MET A 122 1.17 9.89 9.09
N HIS A 123 1.33 8.70 8.52
CA HIS A 123 0.41 8.19 7.52
C HIS A 123 -0.87 7.71 8.21
N ARG A 124 -2.01 7.93 7.57
CA ARG A 124 -3.32 7.55 8.10
C ARG A 124 -3.74 6.15 7.66
N LEU A 125 -3.11 5.61 6.61
CA LEU A 125 -3.33 4.26 6.13
C LEU A 125 -2.11 3.73 5.36
N MET A 126 -1.76 2.47 5.60
CA MET A 126 -0.87 1.70 4.73
C MET A 126 -1.67 0.68 3.92
N VAL A 127 -1.45 0.62 2.61
CA VAL A 127 -2.08 -0.33 1.71
C VAL A 127 -1.05 -1.38 1.27
N LEU A 128 -1.36 -2.66 1.54
CA LEU A 128 -0.52 -3.80 1.20
C LEU A 128 -1.22 -4.72 0.21
N PRO A 129 -0.80 -4.78 -1.07
CA PRO A 129 -1.18 -5.88 -1.95
C PRO A 129 -0.49 -7.17 -1.50
N LEU A 130 -1.26 -8.22 -1.26
CA LEU A 130 -0.78 -9.50 -0.72
C LEU A 130 -1.16 -10.65 -1.65
N GLN A 131 -0.36 -11.72 -1.62
CA GLN A 131 -0.65 -12.96 -2.35
C GLN A 131 -1.60 -13.87 -1.56
N THR A 132 -1.40 -13.94 -0.24
CA THR A 132 -2.16 -14.76 0.71
C THR A 132 -2.33 -13.99 2.02
N GLU A 133 -3.29 -14.41 2.84
CA GLU A 133 -3.52 -13.82 4.17
C GLU A 133 -2.33 -14.02 5.10
N ASP A 134 -1.73 -15.22 5.09
CA ASP A 134 -0.54 -15.58 5.89
C ASP A 134 0.65 -14.64 5.67
N SER A 135 0.65 -13.87 4.57
CA SER A 135 1.69 -12.87 4.32
C SER A 135 1.71 -11.78 5.40
N ILE A 136 0.57 -11.45 6.03
CA ILE A 136 0.52 -10.49 7.14
C ILE A 136 1.36 -10.93 8.34
N GLU A 137 1.27 -12.20 8.71
CA GLU A 137 2.01 -12.75 9.85
C GLU A 137 3.52 -12.67 9.63
N ARG A 138 3.96 -12.88 8.38
CA ARG A 138 5.37 -12.76 7.98
C ARG A 138 5.91 -11.35 8.11
N PHE A 139 5.06 -10.34 7.97
CA PHE A 139 5.41 -8.94 8.19
C PHE A 139 5.40 -8.54 9.67
N GLY A 140 5.00 -9.42 10.59
CA GLY A 140 4.93 -9.10 12.02
C GLY A 140 3.85 -8.08 12.38
N ILE A 141 2.89 -7.83 11.48
CA ILE A 141 1.83 -6.84 11.72
C ILE A 141 0.74 -7.49 12.60
N PRO A 142 0.35 -6.86 13.73
CA PRO A 142 -0.69 -7.40 14.59
C PRO A 142 -2.03 -7.42 13.85
N ARG A 143 -2.76 -8.54 13.91
CA ARG A 143 -4.05 -8.70 13.20
C ARG A 143 -5.07 -7.62 13.56
N SER A 144 -5.03 -7.10 14.79
CA SER A 144 -5.90 -6.02 15.28
C SER A 144 -5.70 -4.69 14.53
N ALA A 145 -4.55 -4.49 13.87
CA ALA A 145 -4.26 -3.28 13.12
C ALA A 145 -4.59 -3.40 11.62
N VAL A 146 -5.05 -4.57 11.16
CA VAL A 146 -5.20 -4.91 9.74
C VAL A 146 -6.66 -5.22 9.42
N ARG A 147 -7.18 -4.64 8.34
CA ARG A 147 -8.38 -5.13 7.65
C ARG A 147 -7.99 -5.78 6.34
N LEU A 148 -8.49 -7.00 6.12
CA LEU A 148 -8.17 -7.78 4.92
C LEU A 148 -9.38 -7.90 4.01
N TYR A 149 -9.13 -7.72 2.72
CA TYR A 149 -10.10 -7.86 1.66
C TYR A 149 -9.52 -8.77 0.58
N SER A 150 -10.36 -9.61 -0.01
CA SER A 150 -10.03 -10.29 -1.26
C SER A 150 -10.04 -9.29 -2.43
N VAL A 151 -9.45 -9.67 -3.57
CA VAL A 151 -9.56 -8.89 -4.83
C VAL A 151 -10.99 -8.60 -5.28
N ALA A 152 -11.98 -9.32 -4.75
CA ALA A 152 -13.40 -9.03 -4.97
C ALA A 152 -13.91 -7.83 -4.15
N GLY A 153 -13.06 -7.21 -3.32
CA GLY A 153 -13.44 -6.14 -2.41
C GLY A 153 -14.31 -6.60 -1.23
N LEU A 154 -14.41 -7.92 -1.02
CA LEU A 154 -15.14 -8.50 0.10
C LEU A 154 -14.17 -8.83 1.25
N PRO A 155 -14.58 -8.60 2.51
CA PRO A 155 -13.82 -9.08 3.65
C PRO A 155 -13.52 -10.58 3.51
N LEU A 156 -12.32 -10.98 3.92
CA LEU A 156 -11.91 -12.39 4.00
C LEU A 156 -12.47 -13.05 5.27
#